data_AF-A0A7I9YXL6-F1
#
_entry.id   AF-A0A7I9YXL6-F1
#
_cell.length_a   1.000
_cell.length_b   1.000
_cell.length_c   1.000
_cell.angle_alpha   90.00
_cell.angle_beta   90.00
_cell.angle_gamma   90.00
#
_symmetry.space_group_name_H-M   'P 1'
#
loop_
_entity.id
_entity.type
_entity.pdbx_description
1 polymer ?
#
loop_
_entity_poly.entity_id
_entity_poly.type
_entity_poly.pdbx_seq_one_letter_code
_entity_poly.pdbx_strand_id
1 'polypeptide(L)'
;MEGSLERVVCGQSSDPSGPSHAVFLLYATPNDVTRNFAHGAGVAGYSVASSCPGDQASPGTWGDSYRDQTAGLVECGTSAAGKPAVIWTDDDIRRLGIVEGNDIDTLYRWWRGNA
;
A
#
# COMPACT_ATOMS: atom_id res chain seq x y z
N MET A 1 5.44 2.90 -12.12
CA MET A 1 3.97 2.67 -12.11
C MET A 1 3.39 3.48 -13.25
N GLU A 2 2.71 2.81 -14.17
CA GLU A 2 2.30 3.38 -15.46
C GLU A 2 0.85 3.03 -15.76
N GLY A 3 0.19 3.85 -16.59
CA GLY A 3 -1.19 3.63 -17.01
C GLY A 3 -2.24 3.98 -15.95
N SER A 4 -1.87 4.69 -14.88
CA SER A 4 -2.83 5.24 -13.93
C SER A 4 -3.63 6.37 -14.60
N LEU A 5 -4.95 6.35 -14.45
CA LEU A 5 -5.86 7.42 -14.87
C LEU A 5 -5.71 8.66 -13.99
N GLU A 6 -5.36 8.46 -12.73
CA GLU A 6 -5.18 9.50 -11.73
C GLU A 6 -3.95 9.18 -10.88
N ARG A 7 -3.25 10.24 -10.47
CA ARG A 7 -2.19 10.17 -9.48
C ARG A 7 -2.33 11.32 -8.48
N VAL A 8 -2.61 10.97 -7.23
CA VAL A 8 -2.64 11.90 -6.10
C VAL A 8 -1.40 11.68 -5.25
N VAL A 9 -0.77 12.77 -4.85
CA VAL A 9 0.41 12.76 -3.97
C VAL A 9 0.12 13.64 -2.77
N CYS A 10 0.28 13.09 -1.58
CA CYS A 10 0.06 13.78 -0.31
C CYS A 10 1.38 13.96 0.45
N GLY A 11 1.46 15.06 1.19
CA GLY A 11 2.49 15.26 2.20
C GLY A 11 2.10 14.63 3.54
N GLN A 12 2.65 15.18 4.62
CA GLN A 12 2.39 14.76 5.99
C GLN A 12 0.89 14.73 6.32
N SER A 13 0.43 13.63 6.92
CA SER A 13 -0.93 13.50 7.45
C SER A 13 -1.16 14.47 8.62
N SER A 14 -2.39 14.95 8.79
CA SER A 14 -2.81 15.66 10.00
C SER A 14 -3.01 14.73 11.20
N ASP A 15 -3.14 13.42 10.96
CA ASP A 15 -3.14 12.41 12.00
C ASP A 15 -1.70 12.20 12.51
N PRO A 16 -1.40 12.38 13.81
CA PRO A 16 -0.07 12.17 14.37
C PRO A 16 0.48 10.75 14.19
N SER A 17 -0.41 9.76 14.01
CA SER A 17 -0.07 8.36 13.73
C SER A 17 -0.06 8.02 12.24
N GLY A 18 -0.44 8.98 11.40
CA GLY A 18 -0.56 8.81 9.96
C GLY A 18 0.76 8.88 9.20
N PRO A 19 0.68 8.71 7.88
CA PRO A 19 1.87 8.67 7.03
C PRO A 19 2.49 10.06 6.84
N SER A 20 3.80 10.05 6.62
CA SER A 20 4.58 11.22 6.23
C SER A 20 4.46 11.56 4.74
N HIS A 21 4.06 10.58 3.93
CA HIS A 21 3.87 10.70 2.49
C HIS A 21 2.84 9.66 2.02
N ALA A 22 2.05 10.00 1.01
CA ALA A 22 1.17 9.03 0.37
C ALA A 22 1.09 9.26 -1.15
N VAL A 23 0.92 8.17 -1.89
CA VAL A 23 0.61 8.17 -3.32
C VAL A 23 -0.58 7.26 -3.55
N PHE A 24 -1.57 7.76 -4.29
CA PHE A 24 -2.73 6.99 -4.71
C PHE A 24 -2.84 7.01 -6.23
N LEU A 25 -3.01 5.83 -6.83
CA LEU A 25 -3.11 5.64 -8.27
C LEU A 25 -4.41 4.92 -8.60
N LEU A 26 -5.24 5.54 -9.44
CA LEU A 26 -6.47 4.94 -9.95
C LEU A 26 -6.21 4.28 -11.30
N TYR A 27 -6.74 3.08 -11.53
CA TYR A 27 -6.59 2.37 -12.79
C TYR A 27 -7.93 2.10 -13.48
N ALA A 28 -7.88 1.98 -14.81
CA ALA A 28 -9.04 1.70 -15.63
C ALA A 28 -9.60 0.29 -15.38
N THR A 29 -8.72 -0.70 -15.20
CA THR A 29 -9.09 -2.11 -15.10
C THR A 29 -8.48 -2.79 -13.88
N PRO A 30 -9.12 -3.84 -13.33
CA PRO A 30 -8.53 -4.65 -12.25
C PRO A 30 -7.18 -5.27 -12.66
N ASN A 31 -7.03 -5.68 -13.92
CA ASN A 31 -5.78 -6.26 -14.41
C ASN A 31 -4.60 -5.27 -14.36
N ASP A 32 -4.86 -3.99 -14.62
CA ASP A 32 -3.83 -2.95 -14.47
C ASP A 32 -3.42 -2.76 -13.01
N VAL A 33 -4.34 -2.92 -12.06
CA VAL A 33 -4.06 -2.87 -10.61
C VAL A 33 -3.16 -4.04 -10.23
N THR A 34 -3.57 -5.28 -10.53
CA THR A 34 -2.80 -6.48 -10.18
C THR A 34 -1.39 -6.47 -10.79
N ARG A 35 -1.27 -6.08 -12.06
CA ARG A 35 0.04 -5.97 -12.73
C ARG A 35 0.93 -4.91 -12.07
N ASN A 36 0.38 -3.73 -11.77
CA ASN A 36 1.14 -2.66 -11.13
C ASN A 36 1.47 -2.97 -9.67
N PHE A 37 0.68 -3.77 -8.96
CA PHE A 37 1.06 -4.26 -7.64
C PHE A 37 2.24 -5.23 -7.72
N ALA A 38 2.14 -6.28 -8.55
CA ALA A 38 3.16 -7.34 -8.64
C ALA A 38 4.57 -6.86 -9.05
N HIS A 39 4.67 -5.73 -9.75
CA HIS A 39 5.95 -5.22 -10.29
C HIS A 39 6.24 -3.78 -9.91
N GLY A 40 5.24 -3.01 -9.50
CA GLY A 40 5.34 -1.56 -9.39
C GLY A 40 6.19 -1.11 -8.22
N ALA A 41 6.21 -1.84 -7.11
CA ALA A 41 6.98 -1.47 -5.92
C ALA A 41 8.49 -1.41 -6.21
N GLY A 42 9.06 -2.48 -6.78
CA GLY A 42 10.47 -2.51 -7.19
C GLY A 42 10.80 -1.43 -8.21
N VAL A 43 9.94 -1.24 -9.21
CA VAL A 43 10.10 -0.18 -10.23
C VAL A 43 10.02 1.23 -9.62
N ALA A 44 9.21 1.40 -8.58
CA ALA A 44 9.07 2.66 -7.85
C ALA A 44 10.14 2.87 -6.77
N GLY A 45 11.12 1.97 -6.67
CA GLY A 45 12.25 2.10 -5.75
C GLY A 45 11.97 1.61 -4.33
N TYR A 46 11.02 0.69 -4.15
CA TYR A 46 10.76 0.01 -2.89
C TYR A 46 11.39 -1.38 -2.87
N SER A 47 12.03 -1.72 -1.76
CA SER A 47 12.43 -3.08 -1.43
C SER A 47 11.31 -3.74 -0.64
N VAL A 48 10.70 -4.80 -1.19
CA VAL A 48 9.60 -5.54 -0.55
C VAL A 48 10.15 -6.41 0.58
N ALA A 49 9.49 -6.35 1.75
CA ALA A 49 9.78 -7.16 2.91
C ALA A 49 9.06 -8.52 2.82
N SER A 50 9.65 -9.55 3.42
CA SER A 50 9.06 -10.90 3.48
C SER A 50 7.82 -11.01 4.37
N SER A 51 7.62 -10.04 5.27
CA SER A 51 6.46 -9.96 6.15
C SER A 51 6.10 -8.52 6.48
N CYS A 52 4.82 -8.30 6.77
CA CYS A 52 4.29 -7.12 7.43
C CYS A 52 4.22 -7.33 8.95
N PRO A 53 4.07 -6.26 9.75
CA PRO A 53 3.92 -6.34 11.20
C PRO A 53 2.91 -7.41 11.68
N GLY A 54 3.27 -8.13 12.75
CA GLY A 54 2.48 -9.26 13.27
C GLY A 54 2.56 -10.52 12.40
N ASP A 55 3.70 -10.74 11.75
CA ASP A 55 3.99 -11.89 10.88
C ASP A 55 2.97 -12.09 9.75
N GLN A 56 2.36 -10.99 9.30
CA GLN A 56 1.43 -11.02 8.19
C GLN A 56 2.18 -11.24 6.88
N ALA A 57 1.59 -12.02 5.98
CA ALA A 57 2.20 -12.31 4.69
C ALA A 57 2.43 -11.02 3.88
N SER A 58 3.60 -10.93 3.25
CA SER A 58 3.97 -9.83 2.35
C SER A 58 4.70 -10.40 1.14
N PRO A 59 4.11 -10.34 -0.07
CA PRO A 59 2.72 -9.93 -0.34
C PRO A 59 1.68 -10.88 0.29
N GLY A 60 0.52 -10.36 0.66
CA GLY A 60 -0.60 -11.10 1.24
C GLY A 60 -1.95 -10.48 0.90
N THR A 61 -3.05 -11.13 1.28
CA THR A 61 -4.39 -10.57 1.15
C THR A 61 -4.73 -9.67 2.33
N TRP A 62 -5.60 -8.70 2.11
CA TRP A 62 -6.23 -7.92 3.18
C TRP A 62 -7.73 -7.78 2.92
N GLY A 63 -8.46 -7.45 3.99
CA GLY A 63 -9.90 -7.26 3.97
C GLY A 63 -10.50 -7.46 5.36
N ASP A 64 -11.83 -7.44 5.40
CA ASP A 64 -12.58 -7.77 6.61
C ASP A 64 -12.59 -9.29 6.80
N SER A 65 -11.75 -9.77 7.72
CA SER A 65 -11.66 -11.19 8.08
C SER A 65 -12.94 -11.73 8.71
N TYR A 66 -13.86 -10.88 9.18
CA TYR A 66 -15.14 -11.31 9.73
C TYR A 66 -16.18 -11.62 8.64
N ARG A 67 -16.02 -11.05 7.44
CA ARG A 67 -16.93 -11.20 6.31
C ARG A 67 -16.43 -12.15 5.23
N ASP A 68 -15.28 -12.80 5.44
CA ASP A 68 -14.56 -13.59 4.44
C ASP A 68 -14.36 -12.84 3.10
N GLN A 69 -14.32 -11.51 3.15
CA GLN A 69 -14.22 -10.68 1.96
C GLN A 69 -12.79 -10.16 1.81
N THR A 70 -12.11 -10.63 0.76
CA THR A 70 -10.83 -10.05 0.34
C THR A 70 -11.09 -8.70 -0.32
N ALA A 71 -10.49 -7.64 0.21
CA ALA A 71 -10.56 -6.28 -0.32
C ALA A 71 -9.39 -5.97 -1.27
N GLY A 72 -8.31 -6.73 -1.17
CA GLY A 72 -7.20 -6.69 -2.13
C GLY A 72 -5.93 -7.36 -1.62
N LEU A 73 -4.81 -6.93 -2.18
CA LEU A 73 -3.45 -7.34 -1.83
C LEU A 73 -2.69 -6.24 -1.10
N VAL A 74 -1.80 -6.63 -0.18
CA VAL A 74 -0.92 -5.73 0.59
C VAL A 74 0.49 -6.31 0.65
N GLU A 75 1.48 -5.43 0.62
CA GLU A 75 2.87 -5.72 0.94
C GLU A 75 3.50 -4.59 1.75
N CYS A 76 4.48 -4.94 2.56
CA CYS A 76 5.31 -3.99 3.28
C CYS A 76 6.66 -3.87 2.60
N GLY A 77 7.29 -2.72 2.72
CA GLY A 77 8.61 -2.51 2.14
C GLY A 77 9.31 -1.30 2.71
N THR A 78 10.42 -0.94 2.07
CA THR A 78 11.24 0.20 2.43
C THR A 78 11.59 0.98 1.18
N SER A 79 11.37 2.29 1.17
CA SER A 79 11.76 3.15 0.06
C SER A 79 13.29 3.24 -0.06
N ALA A 80 13.79 3.67 -1.21
CA ALA A 80 15.23 3.92 -1.42
C ALA A 80 15.84 4.90 -0.41
N ALA A 81 15.03 5.78 0.18
CA ALA A 81 15.43 6.71 1.25
C ALA A 81 15.40 6.10 2.66
N GLY A 82 15.09 4.81 2.78
CA GLY A 82 15.03 4.09 4.05
C GLY A 82 13.72 4.27 4.82
N LYS A 83 12.65 4.78 4.20
CA LYS A 83 11.35 4.96 4.86
C LYS A 83 10.53 3.67 4.80
N PRO A 84 10.01 3.16 5.93
CA PRO A 84 9.02 2.10 5.92
C PRO A 84 7.79 2.48 5.08
N ALA A 85 7.28 1.53 4.32
CA ALA A 85 6.15 1.71 3.43
C ALA A 85 5.15 0.57 3.53
N VAL A 86 3.87 0.91 3.33
CA VAL A 86 2.78 -0.06 3.08
C VAL A 86 2.23 0.24 1.69
N ILE A 87 2.18 -0.80 0.86
CA ILE A 87 1.71 -0.75 -0.52
C ILE A 87 0.55 -1.71 -0.63
N TRP A 88 -0.59 -1.27 -1.16
CA TRP A 88 -1.76 -2.12 -1.24
C TRP A 88 -2.63 -1.78 -2.45
N THR A 89 -3.52 -2.72 -2.76
CA THR A 89 -4.58 -2.57 -3.76
C THR A 89 -5.92 -2.53 -3.07
N ASP A 90 -6.83 -1.72 -3.56
CA ASP A 90 -8.24 -1.74 -3.23
C ASP A 90 -8.98 -2.11 -4.52
N ASP A 91 -9.50 -3.34 -4.54
CA ASP A 91 -10.05 -3.95 -5.75
C ASP A 91 -11.42 -3.37 -6.13
N ASP A 92 -12.20 -2.91 -5.15
CA ASP A 92 -13.54 -2.35 -5.37
C ASP A 92 -13.46 -1.03 -6.14
N ILE A 93 -12.47 -0.18 -5.83
CA ILE A 93 -12.24 1.09 -6.51
C ILE A 93 -11.06 1.08 -7.48
N ARG A 94 -10.40 -0.06 -7.69
CA ARG A 94 -9.25 -0.23 -8.60
C ARG A 94 -8.11 0.74 -8.31
N ARG A 95 -7.73 0.86 -7.05
CA ARG A 95 -6.70 1.80 -6.59
C ARG A 95 -5.47 1.06 -6.08
N LEU A 96 -4.29 1.58 -6.38
CA LEU A 96 -3.05 1.24 -5.69
C LEU A 96 -2.69 2.38 -4.73
N GLY A 97 -2.54 2.06 -3.46
CA GLY A 97 -2.08 2.98 -2.42
C GLY A 97 -0.65 2.69 -2.03
N ILE A 98 0.10 3.75 -1.75
CA ILE A 98 1.43 3.69 -1.14
C ILE A 98 1.45 4.71 -0.03
N VAL A 99 1.88 4.32 1.16
CA VAL A 99 2.11 5.24 2.26
C VAL A 99 3.49 5.01 2.85
N GLU A 100 4.18 6.08 3.24
CA GLU A 100 5.46 6.03 3.92
C GLU A 100 5.38 6.67 5.31
N GLY A 101 6.06 6.06 6.28
CA GLY A 101 6.07 6.50 7.67
C GLY A 101 7.47 6.50 8.26
N ASN A 102 7.56 6.77 9.57
CA ASN A 102 8.81 6.67 10.31
C ASN A 102 9.01 5.31 10.99
N ASP A 103 7.92 4.59 11.24
CA ASP A 103 7.89 3.33 11.97
C ASP A 103 6.87 2.40 11.29
N ILE A 104 7.27 1.17 10.96
CA ILE A 104 6.42 0.25 10.20
C ILE A 104 5.22 -0.24 11.03
N ASP A 105 5.39 -0.45 12.34
CA ASP A 105 4.32 -0.96 13.19
C ASP A 105 3.20 0.09 13.36
N THR A 106 3.58 1.35 13.56
CA THR A 106 2.64 2.46 13.65
C THR A 106 1.96 2.72 12.31
N LEU A 107 2.71 2.75 11.21
CA LEU A 107 2.16 2.95 9.87
C LEU A 107 1.18 1.84 9.47
N TYR A 108 1.53 0.58 9.74
CA TYR A 108 0.70 -0.57 9.41
C TYR A 108 -0.60 -0.58 10.24
N ARG A 109 -0.52 -0.25 11.54
CA ARG A 109 -1.72 -0.07 12.37
C ARG A 109 -2.62 1.05 11.86
N TRP A 110 -2.05 2.19 11.48
CA TRP A 110 -2.81 3.29 10.89
C TRP A 110 -3.49 2.85 9.59
N TRP A 111 -2.76 2.18 8.69
CA TRP A 111 -3.30 1.67 7.44
C TRP A 111 -4.47 0.70 7.68
N ARG A 112 -4.35 -0.25 8.61
CA ARG A 112 -5.44 -1.20 8.94
C ARG A 112 -6.74 -0.52 9.38
N GLY A 113 -6.70 0.71 9.90
CA GLY A 113 -7.88 1.48 10.30
C GLY A 113 -8.39 2.49 9.27
N ASN A 114 -7.67 2.71 8.17
CA ASN A 114 -7.95 3.78 7.20
C ASN A 114 -7.92 3.31 5.73
N ALA A 115 -7.63 2.03 5.49
CA ALA A 115 -7.58 1.41 4.16
C ALA A 115 -8.96 1.07 3.63
#